data_AF-A0A933QI35-F1
#
_entry.id   AF-A0A933QI35-F1
#
_cell.length_a   1.000
_cell.length_b   1.000
_cell.length_c   1.000
_cell.angle_alpha   90.00
_cell.angle_beta   90.00
_cell.angle_gamma   90.00
#
_symmetry.space_group_name_H-M   'P 1'
#
loop_
_entity.id
_entity.type
_entity.pdbx_description
1 polymer ?
#
loop_
_entity_poly.entity_id
_entity_poly.type
_entity_poly.pdbx_seq_one_letter_code
_entity_poly.pdbx_strand_id
1 'polypeptide(L)' 'ELNDPIDQKERFEEQQKLREAGDEEAQMYDKDFVEALEYGMPPTAGFGMSERLFAFLIDKPLRETIFFPLMRSV' A
#
# COMPACT_ATOMS: atom_id res chain seq x y z
N GLU A 1 -6.09 -7.73 -8.67
CA GLU A 1 -6.27 -7.74 -7.21
C GLU A 1 -6.40 -9.16 -6.71
N LEU A 2 -5.85 -9.46 -5.54
CA LEU A 2 -6.10 -10.73 -4.86
C LEU A 2 -7.52 -10.70 -4.30
N ASN A 3 -8.36 -11.64 -4.71
CA ASN A 3 -9.76 -11.71 -4.30
C ASN A 3 -10.12 -13.04 -3.61
N ASP A 4 -9.14 -13.94 -3.38
CA ASP A 4 -9.33 -15.14 -2.57
C ASP A 4 -9.15 -14.78 -1.08
N PRO A 5 -10.21 -14.88 -0.25
CA PRO A 5 -10.13 -14.52 1.16
C PRO A 5 -9.21 -15.44 1.96
N ILE A 6 -9.04 -16.71 1.56
CA ILE A 6 -8.20 -17.67 2.27
C ILE A 6 -6.73 -17.31 2.06
N ASP A 7 -6.33 -17.08 0.80
CA ASP A 7 -4.97 -16.62 0.46
C ASP A 7 -4.67 -15.26 1.11
N GLN A 8 -5.63 -14.31 1.05
CA GLN A 8 -5.44 -12.99 1.66
C GLN A 8 -5.24 -13.07 3.19
N LYS A 9 -5.96 -13.96 3.87
CA LYS A 9 -5.77 -14.24 5.30
C LYS A 9 -4.40 -14.82 5.60
N GLU A 10 -3.97 -15.84 4.85
CA GLU A 10 -2.65 -16.47 5.03
C GLU A 10 -1.53 -15.44 4.89
N ARG A 11 -1.63 -14.53 3.91
CA ARG A 11 -0.68 -13.42 3.74
C ARG A 11 -0.69 -12.45 4.92
N PHE A 12 -1.85 -12.12 5.48
CA PHE A 12 -1.89 -11.30 6.69
C PHE A 12 -1.27 -12.00 7.90
N GLU A 13 -1.45 -13.31 8.05
CA GLU A 13 -0.79 -14.08 9.12
C GLU A 13 0.73 -14.10 8.94
N GLU A 14 1.24 -14.16 7.71
CA GLU A 14 2.67 -14.01 7.42
C GLU A 14 3.18 -12.60 7.73
N GLN A 15 2.46 -11.56 7.31
CA GLN A 15 2.80 -10.17 7.64
C GLN A 15 2.80 -9.93 9.15
N GLN A 16 1.87 -10.54 9.89
CA GLN A 16 1.86 -10.47 11.34
C GLN A 16 3.12 -11.09 11.96
N LYS A 17 3.60 -12.24 11.45
CA LYS A 17 4.87 -12.84 11.89
C LYS A 17 6.06 -11.93 11.62
N LEU A 18 6.10 -11.25 10.47
CA LEU A 18 7.15 -10.27 10.15
C LEU A 18 7.12 -9.09 11.14
N ARG A 19 5.92 -8.60 11.46
CA ARG A 19 5.73 -7.54 12.45
C ARG A 19 6.18 -7.95 13.85
N GLU A 20 5.84 -9.15 14.28
CA GLU A 20 6.30 -9.74 15.55
C GLU A 20 7.82 -9.93 15.58
N ALA A 21 8.46 -10.13 14.43
CA ALA A 21 9.91 -10.18 14.27
C ALA A 21 10.58 -8.79 14.21
N GLY A 22 9.81 -7.70 14.30
CA GLY A 22 10.31 -6.33 14.36
C GLY A 22 10.22 -5.52 13.05
N ASP A 23 9.52 -6.02 12.04
CA ASP A 23 9.24 -5.25 10.82
C ASP A 23 8.10 -4.24 11.08
N GLU A 24 8.46 -2.96 11.26
CA GLU A 24 7.49 -1.88 11.50
C GLU A 24 6.61 -1.55 10.28
N GLU A 25 7.07 -1.90 9.07
CA GLU A 25 6.37 -1.64 7.81
C GLU A 25 5.44 -2.79 7.39
N ALA A 26 5.60 -3.97 7.99
CA ALA A 26 4.73 -5.12 7.73
C ALA A 26 3.25 -4.79 8.01
N GLN A 27 2.39 -5.25 7.09
CA GLN A 27 0.96 -4.93 7.11
C GLN A 27 0.30 -5.46 8.38
N MET A 28 -0.60 -4.66 8.95
CA MET A 28 -1.45 -5.11 10.05
C MET A 28 -2.57 -5.99 9.47
N TYR A 29 -2.91 -7.06 10.20
CA TYR A 29 -4.04 -7.89 9.83
C TYR A 29 -5.36 -7.11 9.98
N ASP A 30 -5.95 -6.76 8.84
CA ASP A 30 -7.32 -6.26 8.72
C ASP A 30 -8.32 -7.41 8.52
N LYS A 31 -9.02 -7.79 9.60
CA LYS A 31 -10.02 -8.86 9.57
C LYS A 31 -11.29 -8.46 8.84
N ASP A 32 -11.69 -7.20 8.93
CA ASP A 32 -12.90 -6.69 8.30
C ASP A 32 -12.73 -6.66 6.78
N PHE A 33 -11.50 -6.39 6.28
CA PHE A 33 -11.18 -6.51 4.86
C PHE A 33 -11.25 -7.96 4.36
N VAL A 34 -10.75 -8.94 5.13
CA VAL A 34 -10.86 -10.37 4.77
C VAL A 34 -12.33 -10.79 4.75
N GLU A 35 -13.11 -10.41 5.77
CA GLU A 35 -14.55 -10.67 5.80
C GLU A 35 -15.26 -10.08 4.57
N ALA A 36 -14.89 -8.86 4.14
CA ALA A 36 -15.42 -8.25 2.92
C ALA A 36 -15.12 -9.10 1.66
N LEU A 37 -13.96 -9.74 1.56
CA LEU A 37 -13.63 -10.64 0.46
C LEU A 37 -14.47 -11.93 0.48
N GLU A 38 -14.84 -12.42 1.66
CA GLU A 38 -15.71 -13.61 1.84
C GLU A 38 -17.14 -13.37 1.31
N TYR A 39 -17.61 -12.12 1.29
CA TYR A 39 -18.88 -11.75 0.64
C TYR A 39 -18.82 -11.81 -0.89
N GLY A 40 -17.63 -11.92 -1.47
CA GLY A 40 -17.42 -12.13 -2.90
C GLY A 40 -16.96 -10.87 -3.63
N MET A 41 -15.65 -10.75 -3.83
CA MET A 41 -15.06 -9.75 -4.71
C MET A 41 -14.91 -10.30 -6.14
N PRO A 42 -15.49 -9.66 -7.17
CA PRO A 42 -15.29 -10.09 -8.55
C PRO A 42 -13.82 -9.92 -8.99
N PRO A 43 -13.38 -10.63 -10.05
CA PRO A 43 -12.06 -10.41 -10.64
C PRO A 43 -11.89 -8.94 -11.03
N THR A 44 -10.84 -8.31 -10.50
CA THR A 44 -10.61 -6.87 -10.64
C THR A 44 -9.12 -6.56 -10.76
N ALA A 45 -8.82 -5.37 -11.27
CA ALA A 45 -7.48 -4.81 -11.34
C ALA A 45 -7.48 -3.38 -10.82
N GLY A 46 -6.62 -3.08 -9.85
CA GLY A 46 -6.31 -1.74 -9.38
C GLY A 46 -5.16 -1.13 -10.16
N PHE A 47 -5.08 0.20 -10.10
CA PHE A 47 -4.00 0.97 -10.72
C PHE A 47 -3.59 2.10 -9.78
N GLY A 48 -2.30 2.20 -9.50
CA GLY A 48 -1.71 3.29 -8.71
C GLY A 48 -0.78 4.13 -9.58
N MET A 49 -0.92 5.46 -9.51
CA MET A 49 -0.03 6.41 -10.15
C MET A 49 0.37 7.49 -9.15
N SER A 50 1.63 7.91 -9.19
CA SER A 50 2.18 8.97 -8.35
C SER A 50 2.60 10.17 -9.21
N GLU A 51 2.62 11.33 -8.57
CA GLU A 51 3.23 12.58 -9.04
C GLU A 51 4.70 12.42 -9.47
N ARG A 52 5.37 11.34 -9.04
CA ARG A 52 6.68 10.91 -9.57
C ARG A 52 6.71 10.75 -11.09
N LEU A 53 5.58 10.41 -11.74
CA LEU A 53 5.51 10.36 -13.20
C LEU A 53 5.86 11.72 -13.80
N PHE A 54 5.31 12.80 -13.26
CA PHE A 54 5.62 14.14 -13.76
C PHE A 54 7.05 14.52 -13.44
N ALA A 55 7.52 14.26 -12.22
CA ALA A 55 8.91 14.49 -11.83
C ALA A 55 9.90 13.81 -12.79
N PHE A 56 9.61 12.58 -13.21
CA PHE A 56 10.36 11.86 -14.24
C PHE A 56 10.26 12.55 -15.61
N LEU A 57 9.05 12.87 -16.08
CA LEU A 57 8.83 13.47 -17.40
C LEU A 57 9.50 14.83 -17.58
N ILE A 58 9.64 15.62 -16.50
CA ILE A 58 10.28 16.94 -16.54
C ILE A 58 11.74 16.93 -16.07
N ASP A 59 12.28 15.74 -15.76
CA ASP A 59 13.64 15.53 -15.26
C ASP A 59 13.99 16.42 -14.04
N LYS A 60 13.11 16.40 -13.04
CA LYS A 60 13.25 17.18 -11.80
C LYS A 60 13.07 16.31 -10.55
N PRO A 61 13.74 16.65 -9.44
CA PRO A 61 13.44 15.99 -8.16
C PRO A 61 12.03 16.38 -7.69
N LEU A 62 11.37 15.46 -6.97
CA LEU A 62 9.98 15.61 -6.51
C LEU A 62 9.70 16.94 -5.75
N ARG A 63 10.67 17.41 -4.97
CA ARG A 63 10.55 18.67 -4.22
C ARG A 63 10.40 19.90 -5.12
N GLU A 64 10.90 19.84 -6.36
CA GLU A 64 10.78 20.93 -7.35
C GLU A 64 9.47 20.86 -8.13
N THR A 65 8.68 19.79 -7.94
CA THR A 65 7.38 19.59 -8.60
C THR A 65 6.18 19.84 -7.68
N ILE A 66 6.44 20.28 -6.44
CA ILE A 66 5.44 20.58 -5.42
C ILE A 66 5.57 22.06 -5.04
N PHE A 67 4.48 22.81 -5.05
CA PHE A 67 4.52 24.26 -4.77
C PHE A 67 5.03 24.59 -3.35
N PHE A 68 4.65 23.77 -2.36
CA PHE A 68 5.01 23.96 -0.95
C PHE A 68 5.47 22.63 -0.36
N PRO A 69 6.72 22.19 -0.60
CA PRO A 69 7.22 20.94 -0.06
C PRO A 69 7.35 21.00 1.46
N LEU A 70 7.20 19.86 2.14
CA LEU A 70 7.47 19.76 3.58
C LEU A 70 8.92 20.14 3.87
N MET A 71 9.12 21.19 4.66
CA MET A 71 10.44 21.66 5.09
C MET A 71 10.67 21.29 6.56
N ARG A 72 11.94 21.16 6.94
CA ARG A 72 12.32 21.02 8.35
C ARG A 72 11.88 22.28 9.12
N SER A 73 11.33 22.11 10.32
CA SER A 73 11.07 23.22 11.23
C SER A 73 12.37 23.94 11.58
N VAL A 74 12.32 25.26 11.70
CA VAL A 74 13.43 26.09 12.21
C VAL A 74 13.57 25.91 13.71
#